data_AF-A0A2V8T3M7-F1
#
_entry.id   AF-A0A2V8T3M7-F1
#
_cell.length_a   1.000
_cell.length_b   1.000
_cell.length_c   1.000
_cell.angle_alpha   90.00
_cell.angle_beta   90.00
_cell.angle_gamma   90.00
#
_symmetry.space_group_name_H-M   'P 1'
#
loop_
_entity.id
_entity.type
_entity.pdbx_description
1 polymer ?
#
loop_
_entity_poly.entity_id
_entity_poly.type
_entity_poly.pdbx_seq_one_letter_code
_entity_poly.pdbx_strand_id
1 'polypeptide(L)'
;MKTARRARAGFAAALEALLGAAERLDAAGLRERILECFASRGIGRETADTQPASPRSRNGAEPIVSVDGTARVWRLSEGERSARAGARLAAARARLARHVPAEDIPEMSDLFARGELGERLAVLGEPPMSVVVVGDTMLGARTTPVIARHGSEHVFKFVRPLLRRSEIVLGNLEGPLTFEARRKPRNFSYRVDARLALALRRAGFSILTLANNHLLDCGRRGVMETLEALRHSGIAVIGAGVNEDQAHAPVIRDAGGLRIGFLGYYWNRRTSARDGLPGSAMDPHEALAKDIGELRERADRIVVTFHWGVPYVREPSAEDRAKARFAIDCGADAVIGHHAHVMLPFEIYRSRPIFYGVGNFAFGSGNSKAEGLLIGLLFGPERTHVLVYPLYVKNRDPRVNYQPKVLRGDAAKRVLTSLAALSGDDGAHLAREEFRGSLDLPWMPLSLARRHETYSLL
;
A
#
# COMPACT_ATOMS: atom_id res chain seq x y z
N MET A 1 15.10 29.80 -5.35
CA MET A 1 16.39 30.32 -5.87
C MET A 1 17.62 29.83 -5.09
N LYS A 2 17.68 29.87 -3.75
CA LYS A 2 18.85 29.37 -2.97
C LYS A 2 19.18 27.88 -3.16
N THR A 3 18.19 27.03 -3.44
CA THR A 3 18.36 25.58 -3.69
C THR A 3 18.90 25.25 -5.08
N ALA A 4 18.55 26.03 -6.12
CA ALA A 4 19.09 25.87 -7.47
C ALA A 4 20.57 26.30 -7.56
N ARG A 5 20.97 27.29 -6.75
CA ARG A 5 22.35 27.80 -6.70
C ARG A 5 23.31 26.82 -6.02
N ARG A 6 22.87 26.13 -4.94
CA ARG A 6 23.65 25.05 -4.29
C ARG A 6 23.78 23.79 -5.16
N ALA A 7 22.76 23.45 -5.94
CA ALA A 7 22.84 22.35 -6.89
C ALA A 7 23.89 22.64 -7.99
N ARG A 8 23.89 23.85 -8.56
CA ARG A 8 24.86 24.26 -9.60
C ARG A 8 26.32 24.20 -9.15
N ALA A 9 26.62 24.59 -7.91
CA ALA A 9 27.99 24.53 -7.38
C ALA A 9 28.52 23.08 -7.24
N GLY A 10 27.66 22.13 -6.86
CA GLY A 10 28.04 20.71 -6.78
C GLY A 10 28.29 20.06 -8.14
N PHE A 11 27.58 20.51 -9.19
CA PHE A 11 27.77 19.99 -10.54
C PHE A 11 29.03 20.54 -11.22
N ALA A 12 29.46 21.76 -10.92
CA ALA A 12 30.74 22.29 -11.42
C ALA A 12 31.94 21.51 -10.86
N ALA A 13 31.93 21.19 -9.56
CA ALA A 13 32.97 20.36 -8.95
C ALA A 13 33.00 18.93 -9.51
N ALA A 14 31.83 18.36 -9.82
CA ALA A 14 31.73 17.05 -10.46
C ALA A 14 32.27 17.05 -11.91
N LEU A 15 32.03 18.14 -12.66
CA LEU A 15 32.58 18.32 -14.01
C LEU A 15 34.11 18.38 -13.99
N GLU A 16 34.69 19.15 -13.06
CA GLU A 16 36.15 19.23 -12.89
C GLU A 16 36.79 17.87 -12.56
N ALA A 17 36.19 17.11 -11.63
CA ALA A 17 36.69 15.80 -11.26
C ALA A 17 36.63 14.79 -12.42
N LEU A 18 35.59 14.86 -13.25
CA LEU A 18 35.42 13.98 -14.42
C LEU A 18 36.39 14.33 -15.54
N LEU A 19 36.65 15.61 -15.80
CA LEU A 19 37.63 16.04 -16.80
C LEU A 19 39.06 15.65 -16.39
N GLY A 20 39.42 15.84 -15.12
CA GLY A 20 40.72 15.38 -14.60
C GLY A 20 40.86 13.86 -14.52
N ALA A 21 39.76 13.10 -14.52
CA ALA A 21 39.79 11.65 -14.67
C ALA A 21 39.95 11.23 -16.15
N ALA A 22 39.32 11.95 -17.08
CA ALA A 22 39.44 11.70 -18.51
C ALA A 22 40.86 11.95 -19.03
N GLU A 23 41.54 13.00 -18.55
CA GLU A 23 42.95 13.27 -18.87
C GLU A 23 43.89 12.17 -18.36
N ARG A 24 43.57 11.54 -17.21
CA ARG A 24 44.35 10.43 -16.66
C ARG A 24 44.15 9.10 -17.37
N LEU A 25 43.06 8.95 -18.11
CA LEU A 25 42.68 7.70 -18.78
C LEU A 25 43.05 7.67 -20.27
N ASP A 26 43.60 8.77 -20.81
CA ASP A 26 44.00 8.95 -22.23
C ASP A 26 42.98 8.39 -23.24
N ALA A 27 41.70 8.51 -22.90
CA ALA A 27 40.61 7.95 -23.68
C ALA A 27 40.18 8.95 -24.76
N ALA A 28 40.61 8.72 -26.00
CA ALA A 28 40.28 9.56 -27.15
C ALA A 28 38.78 9.89 -27.21
N GLY A 29 38.45 11.19 -27.20
CA GLY A 29 37.09 11.72 -27.30
C GLY A 29 36.21 11.60 -26.05
N LEU A 30 36.71 11.07 -24.93
CA LEU A 30 35.94 11.02 -23.67
C LEU A 30 35.72 12.42 -23.10
N ARG A 31 36.71 13.30 -23.24
CA ARG A 31 36.66 14.69 -22.78
C ARG A 31 35.54 15.48 -23.46
N GLU A 32 35.46 15.41 -24.79
CA GLU A 32 34.45 16.09 -25.59
C GLU A 32 33.03 15.61 -25.24
N ARG A 33 32.83 14.30 -25.06
CA ARG A 33 31.53 13.74 -24.65
C ARG A 33 31.09 14.20 -23.24
N ILE A 34 32.03 14.34 -22.30
CA ILE A 34 31.73 14.87 -20.96
C ILE A 34 31.27 16.33 -21.08
N LEU A 35 31.98 17.13 -21.88
CA LEU A 35 31.64 18.55 -22.09
C LEU A 35 30.26 18.70 -22.75
N GLU A 36 29.97 17.93 -23.81
CA GLU A 36 28.67 17.94 -24.49
C GLU A 36 27.51 17.55 -23.55
N CYS A 37 27.71 16.51 -22.75
CA CYS A 37 26.69 16.04 -21.80
C CYS A 37 26.32 17.13 -20.79
N PHE A 38 27.31 17.86 -20.26
CA PHE A 38 27.08 18.93 -19.29
C PHE A 38 26.56 20.22 -19.95
N ALA A 39 27.01 20.54 -21.16
CA ALA A 39 26.50 21.66 -21.95
C ALA A 39 25.01 21.49 -22.29
N SER A 40 24.56 20.27 -22.63
CA SER A 40 23.13 19.95 -22.87
C SER A 40 22.22 20.24 -21.66
N ARG A 41 22.81 20.38 -20.46
CA ARG A 41 22.13 20.69 -19.20
C ARG A 41 22.39 22.12 -18.71
N GLY A 42 23.04 22.96 -19.52
CA GLY A 42 23.36 24.35 -19.20
C GLY A 42 24.39 24.50 -18.08
N ILE A 43 25.36 23.58 -17.99
CA ILE A 43 26.42 23.56 -16.98
C ILE A 43 27.76 23.72 -17.70
N GLY A 44 28.38 24.89 -17.57
CA GLY A 44 29.69 25.21 -18.17
C GLY A 44 30.75 25.52 -17.12
N ARG A 45 32.02 25.56 -17.54
CA ARG A 45 33.12 26.13 -16.77
C ARG A 45 33.04 27.65 -16.88
N GLU A 46 32.72 28.35 -15.79
CA GLU A 46 33.02 29.78 -15.49
C GLU A 46 32.02 30.32 -14.43
N THR A 47 32.36 31.16 -13.46
CA THR A 47 33.61 31.76 -12.97
C THR A 47 33.45 31.97 -11.46
N ALA A 48 34.49 31.66 -10.71
CA ALA A 48 34.62 32.10 -9.33
C ALA A 48 35.20 33.53 -9.32
N ASP A 49 34.39 34.53 -9.66
CA ASP A 49 34.72 35.91 -9.31
C ASP A 49 33.47 36.78 -9.27
N THR A 50 33.11 37.25 -8.08
CA THR A 50 32.38 38.49 -7.76
C THR A 50 32.02 38.47 -6.28
N GLN A 51 32.70 39.33 -5.53
CA GLN A 51 32.38 39.71 -4.15
C GLN A 51 30.95 40.27 -4.00
N PRO A 52 30.36 40.24 -2.78
CA PRO A 52 28.94 40.45 -2.59
C PRO A 52 28.53 41.92 -2.70
N ALA A 53 27.60 42.22 -3.61
CA ALA A 53 26.88 43.48 -3.61
C ALA A 53 25.95 43.57 -2.38
N SER A 54 25.93 44.76 -1.78
CA SER A 54 25.16 45.14 -0.60
C SER A 54 23.65 44.88 -0.74
N PRO A 55 22.93 44.65 0.38
CA PRO A 55 21.51 44.36 0.32
C PRO A 55 20.71 45.64 0.07
N ARG A 56 20.19 45.82 -1.16
CA ARG A 56 19.09 46.76 -1.40
C ARG A 56 17.79 46.22 -0.81
N SER A 57 17.10 47.12 -0.14
CA SER A 57 15.89 46.98 0.63
C SER A 57 14.71 46.36 -0.14
N ARG A 58 14.02 45.43 0.53
CA ARG A 58 12.61 45.14 0.28
C ARG A 58 11.91 45.10 1.62
N ASN A 59 11.22 46.19 1.93
CA ASN A 59 9.84 46.25 2.42
C ASN A 59 9.65 47.53 3.21
N GLY A 60 8.59 48.28 2.85
CA GLY A 60 8.01 49.25 3.75
C GLY A 60 7.54 48.54 5.01
N ALA A 61 8.24 48.82 6.09
CA ALA A 61 7.81 48.73 7.47
C ALA A 61 8.83 49.56 8.24
N GLU A 62 8.43 50.73 8.71
CA GLU A 62 9.29 51.56 9.56
C GLU A 62 9.70 50.81 10.83
N PRO A 63 10.95 50.94 11.29
CA PRO A 63 11.37 50.35 12.54
C PRO A 63 10.96 51.26 13.70
N ILE A 64 10.01 50.81 14.53
CA ILE A 64 9.87 51.34 15.89
C ILE A 64 10.80 50.49 16.77
N VAL A 65 11.87 51.11 17.25
CA VAL A 65 12.73 50.57 18.29
C VAL A 65 11.98 50.63 19.61
N SER A 66 11.89 49.50 20.32
CA SER A 66 11.80 49.54 21.78
C SER A 66 12.88 48.65 22.36
N VAL A 67 13.70 49.26 23.21
CA VAL A 67 14.64 48.63 24.11
C VAL A 67 13.83 47.72 25.04
N ASP A 68 14.10 46.41 25.03
CA ASP A 68 14.02 45.45 26.16
C ASP A 68 13.96 44.01 25.65
N GLY A 69 14.94 43.21 26.08
CA GLY A 69 15.28 41.88 25.57
C GLY A 69 14.25 40.78 25.80
N THR A 70 13.18 40.73 25.00
CA THR A 70 12.28 39.58 24.90
C THR A 70 12.23 39.03 23.47
N ALA A 71 12.57 37.75 23.31
CA ALA A 71 12.47 37.06 22.02
C ALA A 71 10.99 36.94 21.60
N ARG A 72 10.55 37.75 20.63
CA ARG A 72 9.22 37.63 20.04
C ARG A 72 9.14 36.38 19.16
N VAL A 73 8.46 35.35 19.66
CA VAL A 73 7.97 34.25 18.82
C VAL A 73 6.83 34.80 17.96
N TRP A 74 7.09 35.05 16.68
CA TRP A 74 6.06 35.43 15.71
C TRP A 74 5.07 34.29 15.54
N ARG A 75 3.94 34.33 16.24
CA ARG A 75 2.78 33.47 15.97
C ARG A 75 1.99 34.12 14.85
N LEU A 76 1.92 33.44 13.70
CA LEU A 76 0.98 33.77 12.63
C LEU A 76 -0.44 33.83 13.20
N SER A 77 -1.29 34.74 12.73
CA SER A 77 -2.73 34.71 13.01
C SER A 77 -3.38 33.43 12.45
N GLU A 78 -4.58 33.07 12.92
CA GLU A 78 -5.33 31.94 12.36
C GLU A 78 -5.63 32.11 10.86
N GLY A 79 -5.97 33.34 10.45
CA GLY A 79 -6.19 33.68 9.05
C GLY A 79 -4.94 33.42 8.19
N GLU A 80 -3.76 33.83 8.66
CA GLU A 80 -2.50 33.60 7.94
C GLU A 80 -2.08 32.12 7.92
N ARG A 81 -2.37 31.36 8.99
CA ARG A 81 -2.16 29.91 9.03
C ARG A 81 -3.06 29.20 8.01
N SER A 82 -4.33 29.58 7.95
CA SER A 82 -5.33 29.03 7.04
C SER A 82 -4.97 29.34 5.58
N ALA A 83 -4.62 30.60 5.28
CA ALA A 83 -4.18 31.01 3.94
C ALA A 83 -2.91 30.27 3.48
N ARG A 84 -1.91 30.12 4.37
CA ARG A 84 -0.71 29.31 4.06
C ARG A 84 -1.02 27.83 3.86
N ALA A 85 -1.98 27.27 4.60
CA ALA A 85 -2.42 25.90 4.41
C ALA A 85 -3.11 25.73 3.05
N GLY A 86 -4.01 26.65 2.68
CA GLY A 86 -4.66 26.69 1.37
C GLY A 86 -3.68 26.77 0.21
N ALA A 87 -2.70 27.68 0.29
CA ALA A 87 -1.66 27.82 -0.74
C ALA A 87 -0.79 26.54 -0.89
N ARG A 88 -0.48 25.86 0.23
CA ARG A 88 0.25 24.59 0.21
C ARG A 88 -0.56 23.46 -0.44
N LEU A 89 -1.87 23.39 -0.14
CA LEU A 89 -2.79 22.43 -0.75
C LEU A 89 -2.88 22.65 -2.26
N ALA A 90 -3.07 23.90 -2.71
CA ALA A 90 -3.15 24.25 -4.13
C ALA A 90 -1.86 23.89 -4.89
N ALA A 91 -0.70 24.24 -4.34
CA ALA A 91 0.59 23.90 -4.95
C ALA A 91 0.83 22.38 -5.04
N ALA A 92 0.41 21.62 -4.02
CA ALA A 92 0.54 20.17 -4.05
C ALA A 92 -0.44 19.52 -5.03
N ARG A 93 -1.67 20.03 -5.14
CA ARG A 93 -2.66 19.59 -6.15
C ARG A 93 -2.13 19.83 -7.56
N ALA A 94 -1.56 21.01 -7.83
CA ALA A 94 -0.91 21.31 -9.12
C ALA A 94 0.27 20.37 -9.43
N ARG A 95 1.09 20.02 -8.42
CA ARG A 95 2.17 19.05 -8.58
C ARG A 95 1.66 17.63 -8.88
N LEU A 96 0.57 17.22 -8.24
CA LEU A 96 -0.05 15.91 -8.41
C LEU A 96 -0.64 15.77 -9.81
N ALA A 97 -1.33 16.80 -10.29
CA ALA A 97 -1.95 16.86 -11.61
C ALA A 97 -0.98 16.65 -12.79
N ARG A 98 0.34 16.83 -12.57
CA ARG A 98 1.37 16.50 -13.58
C ARG A 98 1.54 15.01 -13.85
N HIS A 99 1.02 14.15 -12.97
CA HIS A 99 1.22 12.70 -13.01
C HIS A 99 -0.05 11.89 -12.73
N VAL A 100 -1.15 12.57 -12.41
CA VAL A 100 -2.44 12.00 -12.07
C VAL A 100 -3.49 12.79 -12.85
N PRO A 101 -4.38 12.12 -13.59
CA PRO A 101 -5.50 12.79 -14.24
C PRO A 101 -6.28 13.65 -13.23
N ALA A 102 -6.75 14.82 -13.66
CA ALA A 102 -7.40 15.77 -12.75
C ALA A 102 -8.67 15.16 -12.12
N GLU A 103 -9.36 14.31 -12.87
CA GLU A 103 -10.52 13.53 -12.50
C GLU A 103 -10.25 12.49 -11.40
N ASP A 104 -9.01 12.03 -11.27
CA ASP A 104 -8.59 11.07 -10.22
C ASP A 104 -8.20 11.78 -8.91
N ILE A 105 -8.22 13.12 -8.89
CA ILE A 105 -7.97 13.93 -7.70
C ILE A 105 -9.33 14.35 -7.12
N PRO A 106 -9.75 13.78 -5.97
CA PRO A 106 -11.07 14.04 -5.40
C PRO A 106 -11.22 15.49 -4.94
N GLU A 107 -12.47 15.96 -4.94
CA GLU A 107 -12.83 17.19 -4.26
C GLU A 107 -12.83 17.00 -2.74
N MET A 108 -12.85 18.11 -1.99
CA MET A 108 -12.89 18.01 -0.52
C MET A 108 -14.17 17.36 -0.01
N SER A 109 -15.29 17.58 -0.70
CA SER A 109 -16.57 16.94 -0.42
C SER A 109 -16.54 15.43 -0.66
N ASP A 110 -15.66 14.93 -1.52
CA ASP A 110 -15.52 13.49 -1.81
C ASP A 110 -14.68 12.74 -0.75
N LEU A 111 -14.20 13.43 0.27
CA LEU A 111 -13.44 12.86 1.38
C LEU A 111 -14.21 13.03 2.69
N PHE A 112 -14.28 11.95 3.48
CA PHE A 112 -14.81 12.04 4.82
C PHE A 112 -13.93 12.93 5.70
N ALA A 113 -14.58 13.85 6.42
CA ALA A 113 -13.98 14.57 7.52
C ALA A 113 -13.66 13.59 8.68
N ARG A 114 -12.90 14.08 9.65
CA ARG A 114 -12.56 13.26 10.82
C ARG A 114 -13.84 12.96 11.61
N GLY A 115 -14.13 11.68 11.83
CA GLY A 115 -15.29 11.22 12.61
C GLY A 115 -16.50 10.86 11.73
N GLU A 116 -16.68 11.57 10.62
CA GLU A 116 -17.83 11.45 9.72
C GLU A 116 -18.01 10.02 9.16
N LEU A 117 -16.93 9.32 8.80
CA LEU A 117 -17.02 7.93 8.37
C LEU A 117 -17.62 7.02 9.47
N GLY A 118 -17.26 7.25 10.73
CA GLY A 118 -17.79 6.48 11.86
C GLY A 118 -19.28 6.73 12.08
N GLU A 119 -19.70 7.99 12.01
CA GLU A 119 -21.11 8.39 12.09
C GLU A 119 -21.92 7.78 10.95
N ARG A 120 -21.41 7.85 9.72
CA ARG A 120 -22.06 7.27 8.55
C ARG A 120 -22.24 5.75 8.68
N LEU A 121 -21.19 5.04 9.12
CA LEU A 121 -21.24 3.60 9.35
C LEU A 121 -22.20 3.22 10.50
N ALA A 122 -22.33 4.07 11.52
CA ALA A 122 -23.27 3.84 12.61
C ALA A 122 -24.72 3.99 12.15
N VAL A 123 -25.02 5.00 11.32
CA VAL A 123 -26.36 5.21 10.74
C VAL A 123 -26.79 4.03 9.86
N LEU A 124 -25.86 3.43 9.11
CA LEU A 124 -26.18 2.26 8.29
C LEU A 124 -26.51 1.00 9.12
N GLY A 125 -26.09 0.92 10.39
CA GLY A 125 -26.48 -0.15 11.31
C GLY A 125 -26.05 -1.56 10.90
N GLU A 126 -25.05 -1.67 10.03
CA GLU A 126 -24.70 -2.95 9.41
C GLU A 126 -24.04 -3.94 10.36
N PRO A 127 -24.16 -5.26 10.08
CA PRO A 127 -23.49 -6.29 10.87
C PRO A 127 -21.95 -6.17 10.79
N PRO A 128 -21.22 -6.61 11.83
CA PRO A 128 -19.78 -6.77 11.77
C PRO A 128 -19.35 -7.65 10.59
N MET A 129 -18.20 -7.33 10.01
CA MET A 129 -17.61 -8.11 8.92
C MET A 129 -16.82 -9.30 9.48
N SER A 130 -16.93 -10.45 8.83
CA SER A 130 -16.15 -11.64 9.15
C SER A 130 -14.65 -11.37 8.98
N VAL A 131 -14.28 -10.72 7.87
CA VAL A 131 -12.90 -10.35 7.55
C VAL A 131 -12.85 -8.97 6.88
N VAL A 132 -11.91 -8.13 7.28
CA VAL A 132 -11.48 -6.95 6.53
C VAL A 132 -10.11 -7.23 5.92
N VAL A 133 -9.99 -7.08 4.61
CA VAL A 133 -8.72 -7.19 3.88
C VAL A 133 -8.30 -5.83 3.37
N VAL A 134 -7.07 -5.42 3.68
CA VAL A 134 -6.48 -4.17 3.21
C VAL A 134 -5.32 -4.45 2.27
N GLY A 135 -5.05 -3.50 1.39
CA GLY A 135 -3.91 -3.55 0.48
C GLY A 135 -2.53 -3.43 1.13
N ASP A 136 -1.54 -3.22 0.27
CA ASP A 136 -0.13 -3.19 0.63
C ASP A 136 0.17 -2.16 1.72
N THR A 137 0.83 -2.61 2.79
CA THR A 137 1.11 -1.83 4.00
C THR A 137 2.61 -1.82 4.30
N MET A 138 3.18 -0.61 4.40
CA MET A 138 4.59 -0.40 4.74
C MET A 138 4.74 0.98 5.41
N LEU A 139 4.98 0.97 6.74
CA LEU A 139 5.04 2.18 7.59
C LEU A 139 6.41 2.88 7.60
N GLY A 140 7.32 2.49 6.72
CA GLY A 140 8.66 3.06 6.58
C GLY A 140 8.76 4.15 5.51
N ALA A 141 9.99 4.34 5.01
CA ALA A 141 10.33 5.28 3.94
C ALA A 141 9.77 6.69 4.19
N ARG A 142 8.85 7.17 3.35
CA ARG A 142 8.34 8.55 3.48
C ARG A 142 7.32 8.72 4.61
N THR A 143 6.80 7.63 5.16
CA THR A 143 5.90 7.65 6.33
C THR A 143 6.68 7.89 7.62
N THR A 144 7.97 7.50 7.69
CA THR A 144 8.82 7.63 8.88
C THR A 144 8.82 9.04 9.50
N PRO A 145 9.12 10.14 8.76
CA PRO A 145 9.08 11.49 9.35
C PRO A 145 7.67 11.93 9.78
N VAL A 146 6.61 11.38 9.15
CA VAL A 146 5.22 11.69 9.52
C VAL A 146 4.86 11.02 10.85
N ILE A 147 5.23 9.75 11.02
CA ILE A 147 5.09 9.02 12.28
C ILE A 147 5.89 9.69 13.39
N ALA A 148 7.14 10.10 13.12
CA ALA A 148 7.97 10.78 14.11
C ALA A 148 7.33 12.09 14.61
N ARG A 149 6.59 12.79 13.76
CA ARG A 149 5.93 14.06 14.09
C ARG A 149 4.57 13.91 14.75
N HIS A 150 3.78 12.92 14.34
CA HIS A 150 2.37 12.81 14.69
C HIS A 150 2.02 11.58 15.55
N GLY A 151 2.98 10.68 15.79
CA GLY A 151 2.76 9.38 16.40
C GLY A 151 2.32 8.32 15.38
N SER A 152 2.50 7.05 15.74
CA SER A 152 2.25 5.93 14.82
C SER A 152 0.77 5.69 14.53
N GLU A 153 -0.14 6.04 15.46
CA GLU A 153 -1.59 5.93 15.24
C GLU A 153 -2.14 6.91 14.19
N HIS A 154 -1.37 7.95 13.84
CA HIS A 154 -1.76 8.93 12.85
C HIS A 154 -2.19 8.27 11.54
N VAL A 155 -1.44 7.27 11.06
CA VAL A 155 -1.63 6.60 9.76
C VAL A 155 -3.04 6.02 9.60
N PHE A 156 -3.64 5.47 10.66
CA PHE A 156 -4.89 4.69 10.55
C PHE A 156 -6.13 5.48 10.95
N LYS A 157 -5.96 6.73 11.37
CA LYS A 157 -7.00 7.52 12.05
C LYS A 157 -8.33 7.65 11.28
N PHE A 158 -8.28 7.81 9.96
CA PHE A 158 -9.47 7.99 9.12
C PHE A 158 -10.19 6.68 8.76
N VAL A 159 -9.48 5.56 8.80
CA VAL A 159 -10.00 4.22 8.44
C VAL A 159 -10.27 3.34 9.65
N ARG A 160 -9.81 3.75 10.83
CA ARG A 160 -10.03 3.02 12.09
C ARG A 160 -11.50 2.64 12.36
N PRO A 161 -12.51 3.51 12.10
CA PRO A 161 -13.90 3.10 12.28
C PRO A 161 -14.28 1.88 11.44
N LEU A 162 -13.72 1.75 10.24
CA LEU A 162 -13.97 0.64 9.32
C LEU A 162 -13.19 -0.61 9.72
N LEU A 163 -11.91 -0.48 10.10
CA LEU A 163 -11.09 -1.61 10.59
C LEU A 163 -11.71 -2.27 11.83
N ARG A 164 -12.30 -1.47 12.73
CA ARG A 164 -12.93 -1.96 13.97
C ARG A 164 -14.23 -2.73 13.75
N ARG A 165 -14.78 -2.73 12.54
CA ARG A 165 -15.97 -3.52 12.19
C ARG A 165 -15.66 -4.99 11.95
N SER A 166 -14.42 -5.43 12.12
CA SER A 166 -14.04 -6.84 12.07
C SER A 166 -13.00 -7.16 13.14
N GLU A 167 -13.09 -8.36 13.70
CA GLU A 167 -12.06 -8.93 14.57
C GLU A 167 -10.86 -9.45 13.76
N ILE A 168 -11.08 -9.72 12.47
CA ILE A 168 -10.07 -10.19 11.54
C ILE A 168 -9.75 -9.08 10.55
N VAL A 169 -8.63 -8.40 10.77
CA VAL A 169 -8.05 -7.47 9.79
C VAL A 169 -6.78 -8.10 9.23
N LEU A 170 -6.86 -8.46 7.96
CA LEU A 170 -5.81 -9.03 7.15
C LEU A 170 -5.17 -7.95 6.26
N GLY A 171 -3.85 -7.95 6.16
CA GLY A 171 -3.14 -7.12 5.17
C GLY A 171 -1.82 -7.71 4.72
N ASN A 172 -1.26 -7.16 3.64
CA ASN A 172 0.09 -7.49 3.18
C ASN A 172 1.12 -6.55 3.82
N LEU A 173 2.03 -7.09 4.62
CA LEU A 173 3.15 -6.33 5.19
C LEU A 173 4.36 -6.43 4.27
N GLU A 174 4.55 -5.40 3.46
CA GLU A 174 5.52 -5.41 2.38
C GLU A 174 6.89 -4.84 2.80
N GLY A 175 7.08 -4.47 4.07
CA GLY A 175 8.35 -4.00 4.58
C GLY A 175 8.80 -4.80 5.79
N PRO A 176 10.02 -5.38 5.79
CA PRO A 176 10.53 -6.08 6.97
C PRO A 176 10.59 -5.17 8.19
N LEU A 177 10.11 -5.70 9.31
CA LEU A 177 10.18 -5.12 10.64
C LEU A 177 11.45 -5.60 11.30
N THR A 178 12.36 -4.68 11.62
CA THR A 178 13.68 -5.04 12.15
C THR A 178 14.05 -4.18 13.33
N PHE A 179 14.74 -4.78 14.30
CA PHE A 179 15.42 -4.09 15.38
C PHE A 179 16.82 -3.72 14.92
N GLU A 180 17.56 -4.71 14.42
CA GLU A 180 18.99 -4.60 14.13
C GLU A 180 19.33 -4.98 12.69
N ALA A 181 18.58 -5.92 12.10
CA ALA A 181 18.87 -6.41 10.76
C ALA A 181 18.95 -5.25 9.76
N ARG A 182 20.08 -5.20 9.04
CA ARG A 182 20.38 -4.11 8.13
C ARG A 182 19.72 -4.34 6.78
N ARG A 183 19.23 -3.25 6.21
CA ARG A 183 18.73 -3.21 4.85
C ARG A 183 19.84 -3.56 3.87
N LYS A 184 19.58 -4.49 2.94
CA LYS A 184 20.49 -4.81 1.85
C LYS A 184 20.50 -3.68 0.80
N PRO A 185 21.66 -3.31 0.25
CA PRO A 185 21.74 -2.25 -0.75
C PRO A 185 21.22 -2.74 -2.11
N ARG A 186 19.90 -2.62 -2.33
CA ARG A 186 19.24 -2.85 -3.62
C ARG A 186 18.26 -1.72 -3.94
N ASN A 187 17.95 -1.54 -5.21
CA ASN A 187 16.90 -0.60 -5.63
C ASN A 187 15.58 -0.98 -4.95
N PHE A 188 14.88 0.04 -4.46
CA PHE A 188 13.59 -0.11 -3.76
C PHE A 188 13.62 -1.01 -2.52
N SER A 189 14.73 -1.04 -1.79
CA SER A 189 14.82 -1.81 -0.55
C SER A 189 14.16 -1.15 0.65
N TYR A 190 13.42 -1.93 1.45
CA TYR A 190 12.71 -1.46 2.64
C TYR A 190 13.30 -1.97 3.96
N ARG A 191 13.17 -1.12 4.99
CA ARG A 191 13.40 -1.46 6.39
C ARG A 191 12.47 -0.61 7.22
N VAL A 192 11.73 -1.25 8.11
CA VAL A 192 10.77 -0.61 9.00
C VAL A 192 11.18 -0.92 10.44
N ASP A 193 11.02 0.04 11.34
CA ASP A 193 11.30 -0.15 12.76
C ASP A 193 10.32 -1.17 13.34
N ALA A 194 10.84 -2.24 13.94
CA ALA A 194 10.02 -3.33 14.47
C ALA A 194 9.01 -2.89 15.54
N ARG A 195 9.24 -1.77 16.24
CA ARG A 195 8.29 -1.21 17.22
C ARG A 195 6.97 -0.77 16.59
N LEU A 196 6.93 -0.58 15.27
CA LEU A 196 5.71 -0.24 14.55
C LEU A 196 4.75 -1.44 14.39
N ALA A 197 5.16 -2.66 14.74
CA ALA A 197 4.26 -3.81 14.87
C ALA A 197 3.10 -3.52 15.83
N LEU A 198 3.37 -2.84 16.95
CA LEU A 198 2.35 -2.47 17.92
C LEU A 198 1.36 -1.44 17.36
N ALA A 199 1.79 -0.58 16.45
CA ALA A 199 0.89 0.37 15.78
C ALA A 199 -0.08 -0.34 14.85
N LEU A 200 0.37 -1.36 14.13
CA LEU A 200 -0.50 -2.24 13.34
C LEU A 200 -1.51 -2.94 14.24
N ARG A 201 -1.06 -3.54 15.36
CA ARG A 201 -1.98 -4.20 16.30
C ARG A 201 -3.05 -3.25 16.83
N ARG A 202 -2.66 -2.05 17.28
CA ARG A 202 -3.59 -1.02 17.81
C ARG A 202 -4.57 -0.49 16.78
N ALA A 203 -4.20 -0.54 15.49
CA ALA A 203 -5.08 -0.20 14.38
C ALA A 203 -6.15 -1.28 14.11
N GLY A 204 -5.93 -2.51 14.56
CA GLY A 204 -6.86 -3.63 14.42
C GLY A 204 -6.29 -4.84 13.68
N PHE A 205 -5.08 -4.74 13.11
CA PHE A 205 -4.47 -5.88 12.40
C PHE A 205 -4.33 -7.09 13.33
N SER A 206 -4.81 -8.22 12.85
CA SER A 206 -4.75 -9.50 13.55
C SER A 206 -4.07 -10.59 12.73
N ILE A 207 -4.02 -10.45 11.40
CA ILE A 207 -3.27 -11.32 10.50
C ILE A 207 -2.49 -10.45 9.51
N LEU A 208 -1.22 -10.79 9.25
CA LEU A 208 -0.45 -10.21 8.16
C LEU A 208 0.14 -11.31 7.30
N THR A 209 -0.03 -11.19 5.98
CA THR A 209 0.77 -11.97 5.03
C THR A 209 2.12 -11.31 4.85
N LEU A 210 3.16 -12.14 4.86
CA LEU A 210 4.55 -11.75 4.60
C LEU A 210 5.07 -12.29 3.26
N ALA A 211 4.24 -13.04 2.53
CA ALA A 211 4.59 -13.61 1.25
C ALA A 211 4.66 -12.51 0.19
N ASN A 212 5.82 -11.85 0.06
CA ASN A 212 6.03 -10.80 -0.92
C ASN A 212 7.51 -10.67 -1.32
N ASN A 213 7.74 -9.90 -2.39
CA ASN A 213 9.06 -9.62 -2.97
C ASN A 213 10.02 -8.89 -2.03
N HIS A 214 9.49 -8.25 -1.00
CA HIS A 214 10.24 -7.43 -0.06
C HIS A 214 10.63 -8.13 1.24
N LEU A 215 10.15 -9.35 1.47
CA LEU A 215 10.42 -10.13 2.69
C LEU A 215 11.93 -10.23 3.03
N LEU A 216 12.78 -10.41 2.02
CA LEU A 216 14.24 -10.55 2.18
C LEU A 216 15.04 -9.24 2.07
N ASP A 217 14.39 -8.08 2.13
CA ASP A 217 15.09 -6.79 2.06
C ASP A 217 16.13 -6.58 3.16
N CYS A 218 15.90 -7.18 4.32
CA CYS A 218 16.84 -7.20 5.44
C CYS A 218 17.49 -8.60 5.64
N GLY A 219 17.46 -9.43 4.60
CA GLY A 219 17.93 -10.82 4.63
C GLY A 219 17.07 -11.73 5.51
N ARG A 220 17.50 -12.99 5.69
CA ARG A 220 16.77 -13.97 6.49
C ARG A 220 16.73 -13.62 7.98
N ARG A 221 17.76 -12.93 8.49
CA ARG A 221 17.71 -12.32 9.83
C ARG A 221 16.56 -11.32 9.96
N GLY A 222 16.33 -10.50 8.93
CA GLY A 222 15.18 -9.60 8.90
C GLY A 222 13.83 -10.30 8.90
N VAL A 223 13.72 -11.48 8.27
CA VAL A 223 12.52 -12.33 8.35
C VAL A 223 12.28 -12.78 9.79
N MET A 224 13.33 -13.29 10.46
CA MET A 224 13.24 -13.72 11.86
C MET A 224 12.80 -12.58 12.79
N GLU A 225 13.44 -11.41 12.67
CA GLU A 225 13.06 -10.22 13.47
C GLU A 225 11.63 -9.75 13.16
N THR A 226 11.17 -9.89 11.92
CA THR A 226 9.80 -9.55 11.53
C THR A 226 8.79 -10.51 12.18
N LEU A 227 9.04 -11.82 12.09
CA LEU A 227 8.21 -12.85 12.73
C LEU A 227 8.14 -12.63 14.24
N GLU A 228 9.27 -12.34 14.87
CA GLU A 228 9.36 -12.04 16.30
C GLU A 228 8.55 -10.79 16.68
N ALA A 229 8.71 -9.68 15.96
CA ALA A 229 8.01 -8.43 16.23
C ALA A 229 6.48 -8.57 16.13
N LEU A 230 6.00 -9.32 15.13
CA LEU A 230 4.58 -9.60 14.94
C LEU A 230 4.02 -10.53 16.02
N ARG A 231 4.76 -11.59 16.37
CA ARG A 231 4.41 -12.49 17.46
C ARG A 231 4.28 -11.75 18.79
N HIS A 232 5.26 -10.90 19.14
CA HIS A 232 5.21 -10.10 20.38
C HIS A 232 4.07 -9.07 20.38
N SER A 233 3.59 -8.67 19.20
CA SER A 233 2.45 -7.76 19.07
C SER A 233 1.11 -8.48 19.00
N GLY A 234 1.08 -9.82 19.06
CA GLY A 234 -0.14 -10.62 18.96
C GLY A 234 -0.78 -10.60 17.56
N ILE A 235 0.03 -10.40 16.51
CA ILE A 235 -0.40 -10.49 15.11
C ILE A 235 0.02 -11.84 14.55
N ALA A 236 -0.94 -12.60 14.01
CA ALA A 236 -0.64 -13.86 13.35
C ALA A 236 -0.02 -13.63 11.98
N VAL A 237 0.80 -14.57 11.53
CA VAL A 237 1.50 -14.51 10.24
C VAL A 237 1.04 -15.65 9.36
N ILE A 238 0.82 -15.35 8.08
CA ILE A 238 0.66 -16.35 7.02
C ILE A 238 1.70 -16.12 5.92
N GLY A 239 2.03 -17.19 5.19
CA GLY A 239 2.83 -17.10 3.98
C GLY A 239 4.32 -16.80 4.17
N ALA A 240 4.81 -16.83 5.42
CA ALA A 240 6.24 -16.88 5.71
C ALA A 240 6.49 -17.56 7.05
N GLY A 241 7.67 -18.16 7.18
CA GLY A 241 8.07 -18.88 8.38
C GLY A 241 9.58 -18.97 8.51
N VAL A 242 10.04 -19.58 9.61
CA VAL A 242 11.44 -19.91 9.87
C VAL A 242 11.95 -21.03 8.97
N ASN A 243 11.03 -21.79 8.36
CA ASN A 243 11.23 -22.88 7.42
C ASN A 243 9.96 -23.05 6.55
N GLU A 244 9.99 -24.03 5.65
CA GLU A 244 8.95 -24.34 4.69
C GLU A 244 7.62 -24.71 5.36
N ASP A 245 7.66 -25.62 6.33
CA ASP A 245 6.46 -26.08 7.05
C ASP A 245 5.73 -24.92 7.72
N GLN A 246 6.47 -24.02 8.40
CA GLN A 246 5.85 -22.86 9.02
C GLN A 246 5.39 -21.83 7.99
N ALA A 247 6.10 -21.69 6.86
CA ALA A 247 5.68 -20.75 5.82
C ALA A 247 4.32 -21.14 5.23
N HIS A 248 4.11 -22.44 5.03
CA HIS A 248 2.86 -23.03 4.52
C HIS A 248 1.79 -23.24 5.60
N ALA A 249 2.10 -23.02 6.88
CA ALA A 249 1.15 -23.21 7.96
C ALA A 249 -0.03 -22.21 7.86
N PRO A 250 -1.28 -22.69 7.92
CA PRO A 250 -2.43 -21.81 7.91
C PRO A 250 -2.63 -21.11 9.26
N VAL A 251 -3.27 -19.95 9.22
CA VAL A 251 -3.87 -19.35 10.42
C VAL A 251 -5.36 -19.61 10.40
N ILE A 252 -5.91 -19.99 11.54
CA ILE A 252 -7.35 -20.19 11.72
C ILE A 252 -7.85 -19.23 12.82
N ARG A 253 -8.96 -18.55 12.56
CA ARG A 253 -9.63 -17.63 13.48
C ARG A 253 -11.14 -17.79 13.41
N ASP A 254 -11.79 -17.68 14.55
CA ASP A 254 -13.24 -17.65 14.63
C ASP A 254 -13.76 -16.22 14.38
N ALA A 255 -14.82 -16.08 13.59
CA ALA A 255 -15.55 -14.84 13.42
C ALA A 255 -17.00 -15.13 13.01
N GLY A 256 -17.97 -14.52 13.70
CA GLY A 256 -19.39 -14.73 13.39
C GLY A 256 -19.86 -16.18 13.54
N GLY A 257 -19.26 -16.94 14.46
CA GLY A 257 -19.56 -18.37 14.67
C GLY A 257 -18.96 -19.31 13.61
N LEU A 258 -18.19 -18.78 12.67
CA LEU A 258 -17.48 -19.56 11.65
C LEU A 258 -15.99 -19.59 11.94
N ARG A 259 -15.37 -20.72 11.66
CA ARG A 259 -13.93 -20.89 11.65
C ARG A 259 -13.37 -20.57 10.28
N ILE A 260 -12.57 -19.52 10.19
CA ILE A 260 -12.02 -19.00 8.94
C ILE A 260 -10.52 -19.29 8.88
N GLY A 261 -10.09 -19.98 7.82
CA GLY A 261 -8.71 -20.31 7.52
C GLY A 261 -8.07 -19.33 6.54
N PHE A 262 -6.77 -19.08 6.71
CA PHE A 262 -6.01 -18.12 5.93
C PHE A 262 -4.69 -18.70 5.45
N LEU A 263 -4.38 -18.52 4.17
CA LEU A 263 -3.12 -18.90 3.53
C LEU A 263 -2.59 -17.74 2.68
N GLY A 264 -1.27 -17.67 2.50
CA GLY A 264 -0.64 -16.60 1.73
C GLY A 264 0.58 -17.09 0.97
N TYR A 265 0.74 -16.64 -0.28
CA TYR A 265 1.79 -17.17 -1.16
C TYR A 265 2.49 -16.13 -2.01
N TYR A 266 3.75 -16.43 -2.34
CA TYR A 266 4.54 -15.68 -3.30
C TYR A 266 5.41 -16.60 -4.15
N TRP A 267 5.25 -16.49 -5.46
CA TRP A 267 5.80 -17.40 -6.47
C TRP A 267 7.33 -17.39 -6.60
N ASN A 268 8.01 -16.34 -6.11
CA ASN A 268 9.43 -16.18 -6.39
C ASN A 268 10.29 -17.01 -5.43
N ARG A 269 10.94 -18.05 -5.96
CA ARG A 269 11.87 -18.91 -5.22
C ARG A 269 13.00 -18.17 -4.51
N ARG A 270 13.37 -16.96 -4.95
CA ARG A 270 14.44 -16.18 -4.31
C ARG A 270 14.10 -15.78 -2.87
N THR A 271 12.83 -15.54 -2.58
CA THR A 271 12.35 -15.17 -1.23
C THR A 271 11.87 -16.35 -0.40
N SER A 272 11.81 -17.54 -1.00
CA SER A 272 11.16 -18.69 -0.36
C SER A 272 11.85 -19.17 0.90
N ALA A 273 11.04 -19.69 1.82
CA ALA A 273 11.53 -20.66 2.77
C ALA A 273 12.00 -21.88 1.97
N ARG A 274 13.18 -22.40 2.32
CA ARG A 274 13.78 -23.57 1.67
C ARG A 274 14.98 -24.05 2.46
N ASP A 275 15.26 -25.34 2.42
CA ASP A 275 16.43 -25.97 3.02
C ASP A 275 16.51 -25.65 4.53
N GLY A 276 15.34 -25.56 5.19
CA GLY A 276 15.23 -25.20 6.61
C GLY A 276 15.47 -23.71 6.91
N LEU A 277 15.51 -22.85 5.89
CA LEU A 277 15.82 -21.43 6.05
C LEU A 277 14.56 -20.53 6.00
N PRO A 278 14.55 -19.38 6.72
CA PRO A 278 13.37 -18.51 6.81
C PRO A 278 13.01 -17.78 5.51
N GLY A 279 11.74 -17.80 5.10
CA GLY A 279 11.27 -17.11 3.89
C GLY A 279 9.78 -17.30 3.61
N SER A 280 9.34 -16.99 2.39
CA SER A 280 7.94 -17.03 1.96
C SER A 280 7.48 -18.44 1.56
N ALA A 281 6.18 -18.71 1.71
CA ALA A 281 5.53 -19.88 1.11
C ALA A 281 5.45 -19.72 -0.41
N MET A 282 5.75 -20.79 -1.13
CA MET A 282 5.61 -20.83 -2.59
C MET A 282 4.25 -21.45 -2.96
N ASP A 283 3.81 -21.22 -4.20
CA ASP A 283 2.52 -21.66 -4.72
C ASP A 283 2.63 -22.66 -5.90
N PRO A 284 3.47 -23.71 -5.84
CA PRO A 284 3.35 -24.79 -6.82
C PRO A 284 1.99 -25.46 -6.67
N HIS A 285 1.41 -25.95 -7.77
CA HIS A 285 0.05 -26.49 -7.80
C HIS A 285 -0.19 -27.55 -6.72
N GLU A 286 0.76 -28.47 -6.52
CA GLU A 286 0.64 -29.56 -5.55
C GLU A 286 0.59 -29.06 -4.10
N ALA A 287 1.45 -28.10 -3.73
CA ALA A 287 1.45 -27.53 -2.39
C ALA A 287 0.15 -26.74 -2.15
N LEU A 288 -0.28 -25.94 -3.11
CA LEU A 288 -1.51 -25.16 -3.00
C LEU A 288 -2.74 -26.07 -2.80
N ALA A 289 -2.84 -27.16 -3.57
CA ALA A 289 -3.93 -28.12 -3.46
C ALA A 289 -3.92 -28.85 -2.12
N LYS A 290 -2.73 -29.29 -1.67
CA LYS A 290 -2.54 -29.95 -0.37
C LYS A 290 -2.94 -29.02 0.77
N ASP A 291 -2.38 -27.82 0.83
CA ASP A 291 -2.58 -26.89 1.94
C ASP A 291 -4.04 -26.44 2.06
N ILE A 292 -4.70 -26.13 0.93
CA ILE A 292 -6.12 -25.76 0.92
C ILE A 292 -6.99 -26.97 1.29
N GLY A 293 -6.67 -28.16 0.79
CA GLY A 293 -7.40 -29.39 1.11
C GLY A 293 -7.34 -29.72 2.60
N GLU A 294 -6.15 -29.73 3.20
CA GLU A 294 -5.94 -29.98 4.64
C GLU A 294 -6.55 -28.88 5.52
N LEU A 295 -6.61 -27.64 5.03
CA LEU A 295 -7.27 -26.56 5.74
C LEU A 295 -8.80 -26.70 5.70
N ARG A 296 -9.36 -27.19 4.60
CA ARG A 296 -10.81 -27.37 4.41
C ARG A 296 -11.43 -28.31 5.42
N GLU A 297 -10.71 -29.36 5.84
CA GLU A 297 -11.16 -30.27 6.89
C GLU A 297 -11.32 -29.59 8.26
N ARG A 298 -10.68 -28.43 8.43
CA ARG A 298 -10.58 -27.73 9.70
C ARG A 298 -11.21 -26.35 9.68
N ALA A 299 -11.72 -25.85 8.56
CA ALA A 299 -12.25 -24.50 8.42
C ALA A 299 -13.54 -24.44 7.59
N ASP A 300 -14.50 -23.64 8.06
CA ASP A 300 -15.78 -23.39 7.38
C ASP A 300 -15.60 -22.48 6.17
N ARG A 301 -14.66 -21.54 6.27
CA ARG A 301 -14.32 -20.59 5.21
C ARG A 301 -12.81 -20.51 4.99
N ILE A 302 -12.36 -20.35 3.76
CA ILE A 302 -10.93 -20.22 3.42
C ILE A 302 -10.69 -18.95 2.59
N VAL A 303 -9.79 -18.10 3.05
CA VAL A 303 -9.30 -16.92 2.31
C VAL A 303 -7.84 -17.14 1.92
N VAL A 304 -7.53 -17.07 0.63
CA VAL A 304 -6.17 -17.22 0.11
C VAL A 304 -5.66 -15.89 -0.42
N THR A 305 -4.45 -15.52 -0.03
CA THR A 305 -3.77 -14.32 -0.53
C THR A 305 -2.61 -14.67 -1.45
N PHE A 306 -2.42 -13.85 -2.47
CA PHE A 306 -1.27 -13.97 -3.37
C PHE A 306 -0.61 -12.63 -3.61
N HIS A 307 0.69 -12.66 -3.86
CA HIS A 307 1.47 -11.48 -4.23
C HIS A 307 2.00 -11.65 -5.66
N TRP A 308 1.38 -10.99 -6.64
CA TRP A 308 1.59 -11.31 -8.06
C TRP A 308 1.34 -10.13 -9.01
N GLY A 309 1.33 -10.39 -10.31
CA GLY A 309 1.13 -9.36 -11.31
C GLY A 309 2.33 -8.43 -11.45
N VAL A 310 2.11 -7.32 -12.16
CA VAL A 310 3.16 -6.35 -12.48
C VAL A 310 2.75 -4.98 -11.93
N PRO A 311 3.63 -4.26 -11.20
CA PRO A 311 3.31 -2.96 -10.65
C PRO A 311 2.73 -1.99 -11.70
N TYR A 312 1.55 -1.44 -11.40
CA TYR A 312 0.82 -0.47 -12.22
C TYR A 312 0.30 -0.99 -13.58
N VAL A 313 0.30 -2.30 -13.81
CA VAL A 313 -0.38 -2.94 -14.95
C VAL A 313 -1.72 -3.46 -14.45
N ARG A 314 -2.82 -3.00 -15.06
CA ARG A 314 -4.18 -3.33 -14.61
C ARG A 314 -4.72 -4.68 -15.10
N GLU A 315 -4.03 -5.32 -16.03
CA GLU A 315 -4.43 -6.63 -16.55
C GLU A 315 -3.72 -7.74 -15.76
N PRO A 316 -4.45 -8.62 -15.06
CA PRO A 316 -3.85 -9.81 -14.46
C PRO A 316 -3.41 -10.79 -15.56
N SER A 317 -2.29 -11.47 -15.35
CA SER A 317 -1.78 -12.44 -16.31
C SER A 317 -2.68 -13.67 -16.42
N ALA A 318 -2.56 -14.42 -17.53
CA ALA A 318 -3.27 -15.69 -17.68
C ALA A 318 -2.87 -16.68 -16.57
N GLU A 319 -1.61 -16.68 -16.14
CA GLU A 319 -1.16 -17.52 -15.03
C GLU A 319 -1.79 -17.11 -13.69
N ASP A 320 -1.89 -15.80 -13.40
CA ASP A 320 -2.53 -15.31 -12.17
C ASP A 320 -4.03 -15.69 -12.14
N ARG A 321 -4.73 -15.56 -13.29
CA ARG A 321 -6.13 -16.00 -13.44
C ARG A 321 -6.29 -17.49 -13.22
N ALA A 322 -5.48 -18.31 -13.89
CA ALA A 322 -5.52 -19.76 -13.75
C ALA A 322 -5.26 -20.21 -12.30
N LYS A 323 -4.27 -19.59 -11.64
CA LYS A 323 -3.93 -19.89 -10.25
C LYS A 323 -5.01 -19.49 -9.26
N ALA A 324 -5.63 -18.33 -9.44
CA ALA A 324 -6.73 -17.88 -8.59
C ALA A 324 -7.94 -18.83 -8.68
N ARG A 325 -8.33 -19.22 -9.90
CA ARG A 325 -9.40 -20.20 -10.14
C ARG A 325 -9.05 -21.57 -9.54
N PHE A 326 -7.81 -22.02 -9.73
CA PHE A 326 -7.34 -23.27 -9.15
C PHE A 326 -7.39 -23.28 -7.61
N ALA A 327 -7.08 -22.16 -6.96
CA ALA A 327 -7.26 -22.04 -5.51
C ALA A 327 -8.73 -22.22 -5.09
N ILE A 328 -9.68 -21.61 -5.82
CA ILE A 328 -11.12 -21.82 -5.61
C ILE A 328 -11.49 -23.29 -5.83
N ASP A 329 -10.98 -23.94 -6.88
CA ASP A 329 -11.24 -25.35 -7.18
C ASP A 329 -10.74 -26.31 -6.10
N CYS A 330 -9.61 -25.97 -5.47
CA CYS A 330 -9.07 -26.69 -4.31
C CYS A 330 -9.90 -26.46 -3.04
N GLY A 331 -10.77 -25.45 -3.04
CA GLY A 331 -11.67 -25.15 -1.95
C GLY A 331 -11.42 -23.82 -1.26
N ALA A 332 -10.81 -22.82 -1.87
CA ALA A 332 -10.86 -21.46 -1.34
C ALA A 332 -12.27 -20.85 -1.52
N ASP A 333 -12.71 -20.00 -0.59
CA ASP A 333 -13.97 -19.25 -0.69
C ASP A 333 -13.77 -17.80 -1.11
N ALA A 334 -12.55 -17.27 -0.98
CA ALA A 334 -12.17 -15.98 -1.52
C ALA A 334 -10.67 -15.96 -1.84
N VAL A 335 -10.30 -15.25 -2.91
CA VAL A 335 -8.91 -15.03 -3.30
C VAL A 335 -8.63 -13.54 -3.39
N ILE A 336 -7.56 -13.07 -2.74
CA ILE A 336 -7.16 -11.66 -2.73
C ILE A 336 -5.71 -11.49 -3.16
N GLY A 337 -5.48 -10.73 -4.22
CA GLY A 337 -4.16 -10.39 -4.74
C GLY A 337 -3.62 -9.05 -4.25
N HIS A 338 -2.30 -8.96 -4.17
CA HIS A 338 -1.50 -7.82 -3.75
C HIS A 338 -0.45 -7.46 -4.82
N HIS A 339 0.53 -6.57 -4.52
CA HIS A 339 1.71 -6.22 -5.34
C HIS A 339 1.51 -5.21 -6.48
N ALA A 340 0.40 -5.27 -7.21
CA ALA A 340 0.21 -4.39 -8.37
C ALA A 340 0.21 -2.89 -8.02
N HIS A 341 0.01 -2.53 -6.74
CA HIS A 341 -0.11 -1.17 -6.21
C HIS A 341 -1.23 -0.32 -6.83
N VAL A 342 -2.04 -0.92 -7.70
CA VAL A 342 -3.26 -0.39 -8.30
C VAL A 342 -4.39 -1.39 -8.10
N MET A 343 -5.64 -0.98 -8.28
CA MET A 343 -6.72 -1.95 -8.29
C MET A 343 -6.68 -2.74 -9.61
N LEU A 344 -6.84 -4.05 -9.50
CA LEU A 344 -7.05 -4.97 -10.63
C LEU A 344 -8.54 -5.33 -10.68
N PRO A 345 -9.04 -5.90 -11.80
CA PRO A 345 -10.39 -6.43 -11.85
C PRO A 345 -10.66 -7.45 -10.72
N PHE A 346 -11.95 -7.62 -10.43
CA PHE A 346 -12.41 -8.80 -9.72
C PHE A 346 -13.05 -9.79 -10.72
N GLU A 347 -13.24 -11.01 -10.26
CA GLU A 347 -13.94 -12.08 -10.97
C GLU A 347 -14.84 -12.85 -10.00
N ILE A 348 -15.98 -13.30 -10.47
CA ILE A 348 -16.88 -14.20 -9.73
C ILE A 348 -16.74 -15.60 -10.32
N TYR A 349 -15.86 -16.40 -9.74
CA TYR A 349 -15.62 -17.76 -10.21
C TYR A 349 -16.33 -18.77 -9.32
N ARG A 350 -17.26 -19.54 -9.90
CA ARG A 350 -18.12 -20.49 -9.16
C ARG A 350 -18.83 -19.81 -7.98
N SER A 351 -19.29 -18.58 -8.10
CA SER A 351 -19.90 -17.79 -6.99
C SER A 351 -18.94 -17.42 -5.84
N ARG A 352 -17.62 -17.49 -6.06
CA ARG A 352 -16.61 -17.05 -5.08
C ARG A 352 -15.91 -15.79 -5.63
N PRO A 353 -15.66 -14.78 -4.79
CA PRO A 353 -14.97 -13.58 -5.23
C PRO A 353 -13.46 -13.81 -5.35
N ILE A 354 -12.92 -13.41 -6.49
CA ILE A 354 -11.49 -13.27 -6.73
C ILE A 354 -11.22 -11.78 -6.95
N PHE A 355 -10.44 -11.14 -6.07
CA PHE A 355 -9.91 -9.80 -6.32
C PHE A 355 -8.45 -9.95 -6.74
N TYR A 356 -8.12 -9.68 -8.00
CA TYR A 356 -6.75 -9.89 -8.49
C TYR A 356 -5.75 -8.92 -7.87
N GLY A 357 -6.19 -7.78 -7.33
CA GLY A 357 -5.30 -6.76 -6.81
C GLY A 357 -6.08 -5.68 -6.09
N VAL A 358 -5.85 -5.53 -4.79
CA VAL A 358 -6.51 -4.50 -3.96
C VAL A 358 -5.69 -3.21 -3.83
N GLY A 359 -4.51 -3.16 -4.45
CA GLY A 359 -3.62 -1.99 -4.42
C GLY A 359 -3.00 -1.71 -3.06
N ASN A 360 -2.73 -0.43 -2.79
CA ASN A 360 -2.10 0.05 -1.57
C ASN A 360 -3.10 0.39 -0.48
N PHE A 361 -2.68 0.21 0.77
CA PHE A 361 -3.35 0.76 1.94
C PHE A 361 -2.49 1.88 2.53
N ALA A 362 -1.74 1.59 3.60
CA ALA A 362 -0.84 2.52 4.25
C ALA A 362 0.61 2.27 3.79
N PHE A 363 0.96 2.81 2.62
CA PHE A 363 2.24 2.51 1.97
C PHE A 363 3.12 3.75 1.81
N GLY A 364 4.31 3.75 2.44
CA GLY A 364 5.25 4.88 2.46
C GLY A 364 5.93 5.25 1.14
N SER A 365 5.36 4.91 -0.01
CA SER A 365 5.81 5.38 -1.31
C SER A 365 5.26 6.76 -1.65
N GLY A 366 5.98 7.46 -2.53
CA GLY A 366 5.52 8.71 -3.12
C GLY A 366 5.01 8.51 -4.54
N ASN A 367 4.49 7.32 -4.88
CA ASN A 367 3.96 7.09 -6.22
C ASN A 367 2.54 7.68 -6.34
N SER A 368 2.33 8.47 -7.37
CA SER A 368 1.06 9.14 -7.65
C SER A 368 0.06 8.25 -8.41
N LYS A 369 0.53 7.14 -8.98
CA LYS A 369 -0.31 6.13 -9.66
C LYS A 369 -0.98 5.16 -8.69
N ALA A 370 -0.63 5.18 -7.41
CA ALA A 370 -1.19 4.24 -6.44
C ALA A 370 -2.71 4.40 -6.32
N GLU A 371 -3.39 3.27 -6.16
CA GLU A 371 -4.80 3.12 -5.86
C GLU A 371 -4.96 2.14 -4.71
N GLY A 372 -6.14 2.08 -4.12
CA GLY A 372 -6.38 1.20 -2.98
C GLY A 372 -7.85 0.86 -2.84
N LEU A 373 -8.11 -0.39 -2.48
CA LEU A 373 -9.39 -0.90 -2.05
C LEU A 373 -9.24 -1.48 -0.63
N LEU A 374 -10.31 -1.38 0.14
CA LEU A 374 -10.50 -2.21 1.33
C LEU A 374 -11.70 -3.12 1.07
N ILE A 375 -11.49 -4.42 1.28
CA ILE A 375 -12.50 -5.45 1.03
C ILE A 375 -13.05 -5.93 2.37
N GLY A 376 -14.36 -5.86 2.54
CA GLY A 376 -15.08 -6.47 3.65
C GLY A 376 -15.74 -7.77 3.18
N LEU A 377 -15.46 -8.88 3.86
CA LEU A 377 -16.12 -10.16 3.62
C LEU A 377 -17.07 -10.45 4.79
N LEU A 378 -18.32 -10.74 4.46
CA LEU A 378 -19.33 -11.20 5.40
C LEU A 378 -19.76 -12.60 4.95
N PHE A 379 -19.27 -13.60 5.66
CA PHE A 379 -19.63 -14.98 5.40
C PHE A 379 -20.89 -15.33 6.19
N GLY A 380 -21.97 -15.61 5.48
CA GLY A 380 -23.17 -16.25 6.00
C GLY A 380 -23.20 -17.74 5.66
N PRO A 381 -24.19 -18.49 6.18
CA PRO A 381 -24.31 -19.93 5.97
C PRO A 381 -24.55 -20.29 4.49
N GLU A 382 -25.30 -19.46 3.77
CA GLU A 382 -25.71 -19.72 2.37
C GLU A 382 -25.27 -18.61 1.40
N ARG A 383 -24.65 -17.54 1.91
CA ARG A 383 -24.25 -16.38 1.10
C ARG A 383 -22.94 -15.79 1.57
N THR A 384 -22.22 -15.17 0.66
CA THR A 384 -21.09 -14.29 0.94
C THR A 384 -21.45 -12.90 0.45
N HIS A 385 -21.55 -11.94 1.37
CA HIS A 385 -21.64 -10.53 1.00
C HIS A 385 -20.24 -9.92 0.99
N VAL A 386 -19.93 -9.17 -0.05
CA VAL A 386 -18.65 -8.48 -0.19
C VAL A 386 -18.90 -6.99 -0.24
N LEU A 387 -18.16 -6.24 0.56
CA LEU A 387 -18.14 -4.77 0.54
C LEU A 387 -16.82 -4.29 -0.03
N VAL A 388 -16.86 -3.33 -0.94
CA VAL A 388 -15.67 -2.78 -1.61
C VAL A 388 -15.60 -1.28 -1.32
N TYR A 389 -14.62 -0.87 -0.51
CA TYR A 389 -14.43 0.53 -0.15
C TYR A 389 -13.27 1.13 -0.96
N PRO A 390 -13.53 2.07 -1.89
CA PRO A 390 -12.48 2.74 -2.64
C PRO A 390 -11.70 3.71 -1.72
N LEU A 391 -10.38 3.67 -1.80
CA LEU A 391 -9.49 4.47 -0.95
C LEU A 391 -8.70 5.51 -1.73
N TYR A 392 -8.55 6.69 -1.13
CA TYR A 392 -7.61 7.70 -1.56
C TYR A 392 -6.27 7.53 -0.83
N VAL A 393 -5.26 7.05 -1.57
CA VAL A 393 -3.92 6.69 -1.04
C VAL A 393 -2.79 7.46 -1.72
N LYS A 394 -3.10 8.51 -2.47
CA LYS A 394 -2.12 9.31 -3.23
C LYS A 394 -1.31 10.23 -2.30
N ASN A 395 -0.27 9.70 -1.65
CA ASN A 395 0.51 10.37 -0.59
C ASN A 395 1.26 11.66 -0.99
N ARG A 396 1.34 12.01 -2.29
CA ARG A 396 1.83 13.32 -2.72
C ARG A 396 0.81 14.44 -2.48
N ASP A 397 -0.46 14.08 -2.31
CA ASP A 397 -1.50 14.99 -1.86
C ASP A 397 -1.41 15.18 -0.34
N PRO A 398 -1.16 16.41 0.15
CA PRO A 398 -1.08 16.71 1.58
C PRO A 398 -2.39 16.42 2.32
N ARG A 399 -3.52 16.26 1.64
CA ARG A 399 -4.79 15.86 2.26
C ARG A 399 -4.78 14.42 2.75
N VAL A 400 -3.99 13.54 2.11
CA VAL A 400 -3.81 12.14 2.52
C VAL A 400 -2.85 12.10 3.71
N ASN A 401 -1.69 12.76 3.61
CA ASN A 401 -0.67 12.80 4.67
C ASN A 401 -0.38 11.41 5.28
N TYR A 402 -0.26 10.39 4.41
CA TYR A 402 -0.07 8.98 4.78
C TYR A 402 -1.20 8.42 5.64
N GLN A 403 -2.43 8.91 5.46
CA GLN A 403 -3.65 8.38 6.06
C GLN A 403 -4.56 7.95 4.92
N PRO A 404 -4.78 6.63 4.70
CA PRO A 404 -5.78 6.16 3.76
C PRO A 404 -7.14 6.75 4.12
N LYS A 405 -7.93 7.13 3.12
CA LYS A 405 -9.26 7.72 3.30
C LYS A 405 -10.26 7.04 2.39
N VAL A 406 -11.41 6.66 2.94
CA VAL A 406 -12.53 6.18 2.12
C VAL A 406 -13.02 7.33 1.24
N LEU A 407 -13.15 7.08 -0.05
CA LEU A 407 -13.77 8.00 -0.99
C LEU A 407 -15.29 7.95 -0.87
N ARG A 408 -15.96 9.05 -1.18
CA ARG A 408 -17.42 9.12 -1.35
C ARG A 408 -17.81 9.94 -2.57
N GLY A 409 -19.12 10.00 -2.83
CA GLY A 409 -19.68 10.85 -3.88
C GLY A 409 -19.14 10.48 -5.25
N ASP A 410 -18.81 11.50 -6.04
CA ASP A 410 -18.41 11.29 -7.42
C ASP A 410 -17.08 10.56 -7.53
N ALA A 411 -16.14 10.79 -6.60
CA ALA A 411 -14.86 10.08 -6.61
C ALA A 411 -15.02 8.58 -6.33
N ALA A 412 -15.88 8.20 -5.38
CA ALA A 412 -16.17 6.78 -5.14
C ALA A 412 -16.87 6.15 -6.35
N LYS A 413 -17.88 6.83 -6.90
CA LYS A 413 -18.61 6.37 -8.08
C LYS A 413 -17.69 6.13 -9.28
N ARG A 414 -16.71 7.02 -9.51
CA ARG A 414 -15.70 6.86 -10.58
C ARG A 414 -14.85 5.61 -10.35
N VAL A 415 -14.27 5.45 -9.16
CA VAL A 415 -13.42 4.28 -8.85
C VAL A 415 -14.20 2.98 -8.98
N LEU A 416 -15.41 2.91 -8.43
CA LEU A 416 -16.24 1.70 -8.49
C LEU A 416 -16.75 1.40 -9.91
N THR A 417 -17.04 2.43 -10.71
CA THR A 417 -17.41 2.24 -12.12
C THR A 417 -16.22 1.75 -12.93
N SER A 418 -15.01 2.28 -12.68
CA SER A 418 -13.79 1.77 -13.29
C SER A 418 -13.50 0.33 -12.88
N LEU A 419 -13.71 -0.03 -11.60
CA LEU A 419 -13.54 -1.41 -11.13
C LEU A 419 -14.52 -2.36 -11.82
N ALA A 420 -15.80 -1.99 -11.90
CA ALA A 420 -16.80 -2.75 -12.62
C ALA A 420 -16.42 -2.93 -14.10
N ALA A 421 -16.03 -1.86 -14.79
CA ALA A 421 -15.63 -1.92 -16.20
C ALA A 421 -14.40 -2.81 -16.43
N LEU A 422 -13.40 -2.76 -15.55
CA LEU A 422 -12.23 -3.65 -15.61
C LEU A 422 -12.63 -5.13 -15.46
N SER A 423 -13.68 -5.40 -14.70
CA SER A 423 -14.13 -6.74 -14.32
C SER A 423 -15.06 -7.38 -15.37
N GLY A 424 -15.29 -6.73 -16.52
CA GLY A 424 -16.12 -7.26 -17.60
C GLY A 424 -17.54 -7.58 -17.15
N ASP A 425 -18.04 -8.75 -17.53
CA ASP A 425 -19.40 -9.21 -17.21
C ASP A 425 -19.64 -9.31 -15.69
N ASP A 426 -18.62 -9.73 -14.93
CA ASP A 426 -18.70 -9.80 -13.46
C ASP A 426 -18.92 -8.42 -12.83
N GLY A 427 -18.46 -7.37 -13.50
CA GLY A 427 -18.66 -5.98 -13.13
C GLY A 427 -20.13 -5.59 -13.02
N ALA A 428 -21.03 -6.23 -13.78
CA ALA A 428 -22.47 -5.98 -13.72
C ALA A 428 -23.08 -6.35 -12.36
N HIS A 429 -22.45 -7.26 -11.61
CA HIS A 429 -22.89 -7.68 -10.29
C HIS A 429 -22.48 -6.69 -9.17
N LEU A 430 -21.58 -5.73 -9.46
CA LEU A 430 -21.17 -4.73 -8.49
C LEU A 430 -22.25 -3.65 -8.33
N ALA A 431 -23.08 -3.82 -7.29
CA ALA A 431 -23.93 -2.75 -6.81
C ALA A 431 -23.05 -1.60 -6.31
N ARG A 432 -23.44 -0.36 -6.63
CA ARG A 432 -22.65 0.84 -6.39
C ARG A 432 -23.45 1.82 -5.57
N GLU A 433 -22.97 2.09 -4.37
CA GLU A 433 -23.54 3.03 -3.42
C GLU A 433 -22.67 4.29 -3.33
N GLU A 434 -23.08 5.26 -2.51
CA GLU A 434 -22.44 6.57 -2.38
C GLU A 434 -20.93 6.51 -2.07
N PHE A 435 -20.48 5.52 -1.31
CA PHE A 435 -19.08 5.44 -0.84
C PHE A 435 -18.48 4.03 -0.85
N ARG A 436 -19.17 3.07 -1.47
CA ARG A 436 -18.75 1.67 -1.55
C ARG A 436 -19.48 0.91 -2.66
N GLY A 437 -18.91 -0.22 -3.06
CA GLY A 437 -19.61 -1.23 -3.84
C GLY A 437 -20.00 -2.44 -2.99
N SER A 438 -20.96 -3.22 -3.47
CA SER A 438 -21.35 -4.47 -2.85
C SER A 438 -21.57 -5.59 -3.87
N LEU A 439 -21.18 -6.81 -3.51
CA LEU A 439 -21.50 -8.05 -4.22
C LEU A 439 -22.25 -8.95 -3.26
N ASP A 440 -23.21 -9.69 -3.78
CA ASP A 440 -24.00 -10.61 -2.97
C ASP A 440 -24.06 -11.98 -3.65
N LEU A 441 -23.24 -12.91 -3.16
CA LEU A 441 -22.93 -14.15 -3.84
C LEU A 441 -23.56 -15.35 -3.11
N PRO A 442 -24.28 -16.25 -3.81
CA PRO A 442 -24.73 -17.49 -3.20
C PRO A 442 -23.52 -18.36 -2.83
N TRP A 443 -23.61 -19.07 -1.72
CA TRP A 443 -22.59 -19.98 -1.25
C TRP A 443 -23.21 -21.33 -0.90
N MET A 444 -22.62 -22.38 -1.46
CA MET A 444 -22.84 -23.77 -1.06
C MET A 444 -21.49 -24.50 -1.10
N PRO A 445 -21.27 -25.50 -0.23
CA PRO A 445 -20.05 -26.33 -0.29
C PRO A 445 -19.81 -26.87 -1.71
N LEU A 446 -18.57 -26.77 -2.22
CA LEU A 446 -18.23 -27.25 -3.57
C LEU A 446 -18.48 -28.75 -3.76
N SER A 447 -18.43 -29.54 -2.68
CA SER A 447 -18.78 -30.97 -2.68
C SER A 447 -20.26 -31.22 -3.01
N LEU A 448 -21.15 -30.29 -2.62
CA LEU A 448 -22.58 -30.34 -2.93
C LEU A 448 -22.89 -29.73 -4.30
N ALA A 449 -22.19 -28.67 -4.69
CA ALA A 449 -22.36 -28.03 -6.00
C ALA A 449 -22.07 -29.00 -7.17
N ARG A 450 -21.00 -29.80 -7.09
CA ARG A 450 -20.66 -30.81 -8.11
C ARG A 450 -21.73 -31.89 -8.29
N ARG A 451 -22.46 -32.24 -7.22
CA ARG A 451 -23.56 -33.21 -7.30
C ARG A 451 -24.75 -32.62 -8.08
N HIS A 452 -25.07 -31.35 -7.87
CA HIS A 452 -26.15 -30.68 -8.61
C HIS A 452 -25.88 -30.55 -10.10
N GLU A 453 -24.65 -30.23 -10.52
CA GLU A 453 -24.29 -30.17 -11.95
C GLU A 453 -24.43 -31.53 -12.65
N THR A 454 -24.24 -32.64 -11.91
CA THR A 454 -24.40 -33.99 -12.46
C THR A 454 -25.88 -34.38 -12.65
N TYR A 455 -26.79 -33.82 -11.85
CA TYR A 455 -28.23 -34.07 -11.95
C TYR A 455 -28.97 -33.14 -12.92
N SER A 456 -28.38 -32.01 -13.32
CA SER A 456 -28.96 -31.12 -14.36
C SER A 456 -28.55 -31.51 -15.79
N LEU A 457 -27.72 -32.54 -15.95
CA LEU A 457 -27.29 -33.12 -17.23
C LEU A 457 -27.90 -34.51 -17.50
N LEU A 458 -28.81 -34.97 -16.65
CA LEU A 458 -29.67 -36.15 -16.80
C LEU A 458 -31.12 -35.68 -16.89
#